data_AF-A0A8X8K5S2-F1
#
_entry.id   AF-A0A8X8K5S2-F1
#
_cell.length_a   1.000
_cell.length_b   1.000
_cell.length_c   1.000
_cell.angle_alpha   90.00
_cell.angle_beta   90.00
_cell.angle_gamma   90.00
#
_symmetry.space_group_name_H-M   'P 1'
#
loop_
_entity.id
_entity.type
_entity.pdbx_description
1 polymer ?
#
loop_
_entity_poly.entity_id
_entity_poly.type
_entity_poly.pdbx_seq_one_letter_code
_entity_poly.pdbx_strand_id
1 'polypeptide(L)'
;MNKLSLIAGATVAALLGTTVAVTAHAAPLGLAQVEQKLRDAGYSRIHEIEKDDGLWEADVTRDDGRFREVYVDPKTGEIFDEFDGRTQLNIDQLLAKAKEQGLKDIHSVERDGATWQLEARNARNQKVDVRLSGHDGRILDSERDGWLD
;
A
#
# COMPACT_ATOMS: atom_id res chain seq x y z
N MET A 1 22.60 -54.61 -37.56
CA MET A 1 23.86 -54.12 -36.94
C MET A 1 24.45 -53.03 -37.84
N ASN A 2 24.94 -51.96 -37.21
CA ASN A 2 25.81 -50.88 -37.73
C ASN A 2 25.25 -49.79 -38.66
N LYS A 3 24.78 -48.72 -37.99
CA LYS A 3 25.08 -47.28 -38.15
C LYS A 3 25.92 -46.84 -39.36
N LEU A 4 25.49 -45.76 -40.05
CA LEU A 4 26.20 -44.47 -40.10
C LEU A 4 25.39 -43.39 -40.86
N SER A 5 25.33 -42.21 -40.23
CA SER A 5 24.64 -40.99 -40.61
C SER A 5 25.23 -40.28 -41.83
N LEU A 6 24.46 -39.40 -42.46
CA LEU A 6 24.97 -38.16 -43.04
C LEU A 6 23.96 -37.02 -42.81
N ILE A 7 24.46 -35.97 -42.20
CA ILE A 7 23.79 -34.76 -41.74
C ILE A 7 23.90 -33.74 -42.89
N ALA A 8 22.78 -33.18 -43.33
CA ALA A 8 22.77 -31.94 -44.11
C ALA A 8 22.15 -30.85 -43.25
N GLY A 9 22.99 -29.92 -42.81
CA GLY A 9 22.61 -28.81 -41.95
C GLY A 9 21.91 -27.70 -42.71
N ALA A 10 21.00 -27.02 -42.02
CA ALA A 10 20.58 -25.66 -42.30
C ALA A 10 20.40 -24.95 -40.96
N THR A 11 21.44 -24.26 -40.50
CA THR A 11 21.37 -23.37 -39.35
C THR A 11 20.59 -22.11 -39.74
N VAL A 12 19.33 -22.04 -39.33
CA VAL A 12 18.57 -20.79 -39.31
C VAL A 12 18.95 -20.06 -38.02
N ALA A 13 19.79 -19.04 -38.13
CA ALA A 13 20.06 -18.13 -37.02
C ALA A 13 18.88 -17.16 -36.86
N ALA A 14 17.93 -17.52 -35.99
CA ALA A 14 16.89 -16.59 -35.54
C ALA A 14 17.49 -15.66 -34.47
N LEU A 15 17.72 -14.40 -34.83
CA LEU A 15 18.04 -13.33 -33.89
C LEU A 15 16.79 -13.01 -33.06
N LEU A 16 16.73 -13.50 -31.82
CA LEU A 16 15.70 -13.12 -30.86
C LEU A 16 16.01 -11.71 -30.34
N GLY A 17 15.24 -10.71 -30.79
CA GLY A 17 15.24 -9.38 -30.20
C GLY A 17 14.53 -9.43 -28.84
N THR A 18 15.29 -9.40 -27.75
CA THR A 18 14.73 -9.24 -26.40
C THR A 18 14.35 -7.78 -26.19
N THR A 19 13.07 -7.43 -26.33
CA THR A 19 12.55 -6.16 -25.83
C THR A 19 12.46 -6.23 -24.31
N VAL A 20 13.33 -5.51 -23.61
CA VAL A 20 13.20 -5.30 -22.18
C VAL A 20 12.07 -4.30 -21.97
N ALA A 21 10.91 -4.76 -21.47
CA ALA A 21 9.84 -3.85 -21.07
C ALA A 21 10.31 -3.08 -19.83
N VAL A 22 10.63 -1.80 -19.99
CA VAL A 22 10.80 -0.90 -18.85
C VAL A 22 9.43 -0.71 -18.23
N THR A 23 9.18 -1.33 -17.09
CA THR A 23 8.01 -1.04 -16.26
C THR A 23 8.20 0.37 -15.70
N ALA A 24 7.50 1.34 -16.28
CA ALA A 24 7.38 2.67 -15.67
C ALA A 24 6.68 2.49 -14.32
N HIS A 25 7.36 2.87 -13.24
CA HIS A 25 6.69 3.00 -11.95
C HIS A 25 5.74 4.20 -12.06
N ALA A 26 4.44 3.96 -11.87
CA ALA A 26 3.46 5.03 -11.85
C ALA A 26 3.81 6.00 -10.72
N ALA A 27 3.73 7.31 -11.00
CA ALA A 27 3.86 8.32 -9.96
C ALA A 27 2.74 8.14 -8.93
N PRO A 28 2.98 8.45 -7.64
CA PRO A 28 1.92 8.45 -6.65
C PRO A 28 0.77 9.39 -7.05
N LEU A 29 -0.45 9.03 -6.66
CA LEU A 29 -1.66 9.79 -6.97
C LEU A 29 -1.57 11.20 -6.39
N GLY A 30 -1.87 12.18 -7.23
CA GLY A 30 -2.10 13.57 -6.81
C GLY A 30 -3.54 13.81 -6.37
N LEU A 31 -3.79 14.95 -5.73
CA LEU A 31 -5.10 15.32 -5.16
C LEU A 31 -6.28 15.11 -6.12
N ALA A 32 -6.17 15.56 -7.37
CA ALA A 32 -7.26 15.40 -8.35
C ALA A 32 -7.58 13.92 -8.67
N GLN A 33 -6.56 13.05 -8.65
CA GLN A 33 -6.75 11.62 -8.89
C GLN A 33 -7.38 10.93 -7.67
N VAL A 34 -7.03 11.37 -6.46
CA VAL A 34 -7.63 10.90 -5.21
C VAL A 34 -9.09 11.32 -5.12
N GLU A 35 -9.39 12.58 -5.44
CA GLU A 35 -10.77 13.08 -5.48
C GLU A 35 -11.61 12.24 -6.46
N GLN A 36 -11.09 11.96 -7.66
CA GLN A 36 -11.78 11.11 -8.62
C GLN A 36 -12.00 9.69 -8.08
N LYS A 37 -10.99 9.08 -7.44
CA LYS A 37 -11.12 7.76 -6.82
C LYS A 37 -12.22 7.70 -5.77
N LEU A 38 -12.31 8.74 -4.92
CA LEU A 38 -13.36 8.85 -3.92
C LEU A 38 -14.75 8.97 -4.58
N ARG A 39 -14.88 9.79 -5.62
CA ARG A 39 -16.14 9.92 -6.37
C ARG A 39 -16.55 8.59 -7.02
N ASP A 40 -15.61 7.89 -7.65
CA ASP A 40 -15.83 6.58 -8.27
C ASP A 40 -16.25 5.52 -7.24
N ALA A 41 -15.76 5.64 -6.00
CA ALA A 41 -16.13 4.78 -4.87
C ALA A 41 -17.49 5.13 -4.25
N GLY A 42 -18.19 6.15 -4.76
CA GLY A 42 -19.55 6.53 -4.33
C GLY A 42 -19.60 7.46 -3.12
N TYR A 43 -18.53 8.21 -2.83
CA TYR A 43 -18.60 9.34 -1.90
C TYR A 43 -19.17 10.55 -2.65
N SER A 44 -20.35 11.02 -2.24
CA SER A 44 -21.10 12.07 -2.93
C SER A 44 -20.69 13.48 -2.53
N ARG A 45 -20.09 13.64 -1.33
CA ARG A 45 -19.47 14.89 -0.89
C ARG A 45 -18.08 14.60 -0.33
N ILE A 46 -17.14 15.46 -0.70
CA ILE A 46 -15.75 15.48 -0.23
C ILE A 46 -15.55 16.87 0.35
N HIS A 47 -15.27 16.95 1.64
CA HIS A 47 -15.17 18.20 2.39
C HIS A 47 -13.72 18.69 2.42
N GLU A 48 -12.79 17.77 2.66
CA GLU A 48 -11.36 18.02 2.75
C GLU A 48 -10.58 16.82 2.21
N ILE A 49 -9.41 17.09 1.64
CA ILE A 49 -8.41 16.08 1.28
C ILE A 49 -7.06 16.65 1.66
N GLU A 50 -6.34 15.97 2.53
CA GLU A 50 -5.00 16.34 2.94
C GLU A 50 -4.04 15.15 2.96
N LYS A 51 -2.75 15.42 3.13
CA LYS A 51 -1.75 14.37 3.30
C LYS A 51 -1.47 14.20 4.77
N ASP A 52 -1.60 12.97 5.24
CA ASP A 52 -1.31 12.57 6.61
C ASP A 52 -0.53 11.26 6.62
N ASP A 53 0.63 11.24 7.30
CA ASP A 53 1.53 10.09 7.47
C ASP A 53 1.68 9.17 6.24
N GLY A 54 1.98 9.80 5.10
CA GLY A 54 2.23 9.08 3.85
C GLY A 54 0.98 8.61 3.11
N LEU A 55 -0.23 8.87 3.62
CA LEU A 55 -1.51 8.62 2.97
C LEU A 55 -2.19 9.94 2.59
N TRP A 56 -3.25 9.84 1.80
CA TRP A 56 -4.24 10.90 1.69
C TRP A 56 -5.37 10.63 2.68
N GLU A 57 -5.67 11.58 3.54
CA GLU A 57 -6.85 11.57 4.39
C GLU A 57 -7.96 12.37 3.71
N ALA A 58 -9.20 11.89 3.82
CA ALA A 58 -10.34 12.57 3.24
C ALA A 58 -11.58 12.50 4.12
N ASP A 59 -12.12 13.67 4.39
CA ASP A 59 -13.42 13.86 5.02
C ASP A 59 -14.51 13.79 3.97
N VAL A 60 -15.34 12.75 4.06
CA VAL A 60 -16.30 12.40 3.02
C VAL A 60 -17.69 12.12 3.57
N THR A 61 -18.67 12.13 2.68
CA THR A 61 -20.04 11.71 2.99
C THR A 61 -20.61 10.94 1.81
N ARG A 62 -21.37 9.89 2.12
CA ARG A 62 -22.17 9.13 1.14
C ARG A 62 -23.62 9.63 1.14
N ASP A 63 -24.46 9.03 0.31
CA ASP A 63 -25.87 9.41 0.16
C ASP A 63 -26.71 9.20 1.43
N ASP A 64 -26.24 8.36 2.36
CA ASP A 64 -26.83 8.21 3.68
C ASP A 64 -26.59 9.41 4.61
N GLY A 65 -25.84 10.42 4.15
CA GLY A 65 -25.58 11.66 4.86
C GLY A 65 -24.57 11.54 6.00
N ARG A 66 -24.02 10.35 6.26
CA ARG A 66 -23.06 10.15 7.35
C ARG A 66 -21.66 10.59 6.94
N PHE A 67 -21.09 11.46 7.75
CA PHE A 67 -19.69 11.86 7.67
C PHE A 67 -18.79 10.67 8.02
N ARG A 68 -17.69 10.53 7.28
CA ARG A 68 -16.65 9.53 7.47
C ARG A 68 -15.31 10.13 7.09
N GLU A 69 -14.30 9.75 7.84
CA GLU A 69 -12.91 9.92 7.45
C GLU A 69 -12.46 8.61 6.77
N VAL A 70 -11.78 8.75 5.64
CA VAL A 70 -11.23 7.61 4.89
C VAL A 70 -9.81 7.92 4.45
N TYR A 71 -8.98 6.89 4.35
CA TYR A 71 -7.61 7.03 3.87
C TYR A 71 -7.47 6.47 2.46
N VAL A 72 -6.60 7.04 1.65
CA VAL A 72 -6.27 6.56 0.32
C VAL A 72 -4.77 6.37 0.19
N ASP A 73 -4.33 5.15 -0.13
CA ASP A 73 -2.92 4.87 -0.41
C ASP A 73 -2.52 5.57 -1.72
N PRO A 74 -1.56 6.51 -1.69
CA PRO A 74 -1.16 7.27 -2.88
C PRO A 74 -0.48 6.40 -3.93
N LYS A 75 0.04 5.22 -3.57
CA LYS A 75 0.76 4.32 -4.49
C LYS A 75 -0.23 3.45 -5.28
N THR A 76 -1.32 3.04 -4.65
CA THR A 76 -2.26 2.03 -5.20
C THR A 76 -3.64 2.60 -5.51
N GLY A 77 -4.05 3.68 -4.84
CA GLY A 77 -5.42 4.19 -4.84
C GLY A 77 -6.40 3.31 -4.06
N GLU A 78 -5.91 2.38 -3.23
CA GLU A 78 -6.75 1.64 -2.30
C GLU A 78 -7.34 2.59 -1.26
N ILE A 79 -8.66 2.53 -1.07
CA ILE A 79 -9.38 3.33 -0.08
C ILE A 79 -9.56 2.47 1.17
N PHE A 80 -9.28 3.00 2.34
CA PHE A 80 -9.48 2.39 3.65
C PHE A 80 -10.63 3.12 4.35
N ASP A 81 -11.80 2.49 4.37
CA ASP A 81 -13.00 2.98 5.03
C ASP A 81 -13.41 1.96 6.10
N GLU A 82 -13.57 2.43 7.33
CA GLU A 82 -13.94 1.58 8.46
C GLU A 82 -15.26 0.83 8.22
N PHE A 83 -16.13 1.39 7.40
CA PHE A 83 -17.49 0.91 7.16
C PHE A 83 -17.68 0.27 5.79
N ASP A 84 -16.60 -0.08 5.08
CA ASP A 84 -16.67 -0.78 3.79
C ASP A 84 -17.01 -2.28 3.89
N GLY A 85 -17.11 -2.81 5.12
CA GLY A 85 -17.47 -4.19 5.41
C GLY A 85 -16.31 -5.18 5.35
N ARG A 86 -15.08 -4.75 5.05
CA ARG A 86 -13.89 -5.58 5.23
C ARG A 86 -13.62 -5.80 6.71
N THR A 87 -13.02 -6.96 7.01
CA THR A 87 -12.61 -7.29 8.37
C THR A 87 -11.65 -6.23 8.91
N GLN A 88 -11.78 -5.92 10.20
CA GLN A 88 -10.87 -5.07 10.94
C GLN A 88 -10.10 -5.93 11.94
N LEU A 89 -8.77 -5.85 11.91
CA LEU A 89 -7.91 -6.49 12.87
C LEU A 89 -8.10 -5.85 14.24
N ASN A 90 -8.13 -6.68 15.29
CA ASN A 90 -7.95 -6.19 16.64
C ASN A 90 -6.46 -5.91 16.92
N ILE A 91 -6.19 -5.25 18.05
CA ILE A 91 -4.83 -4.86 18.44
C ILE A 91 -3.85 -6.05 18.52
N ASP A 92 -4.28 -7.20 19.05
CA ASP A 92 -3.41 -8.37 19.19
C ASP A 92 -3.01 -8.95 17.82
N GLN A 93 -3.97 -9.03 16.90
CA GLN A 93 -3.73 -9.48 15.53
C GLN A 93 -2.83 -8.51 14.76
N LEU A 94 -3.07 -7.20 14.91
CA LEU A 94 -2.25 -6.16 14.32
C LEU A 94 -0.80 -6.24 14.82
N LEU A 95 -0.60 -6.35 16.13
CA LEU A 95 0.74 -6.45 16.74
C LEU A 95 1.48 -7.73 16.31
N ALA A 96 0.75 -8.83 16.10
CA ALA A 96 1.33 -10.04 15.51
C ALA A 96 1.83 -9.77 14.08
N LYS A 97 1.00 -9.10 13.24
CA LYS A 97 1.39 -8.70 11.88
C LYS A 97 2.54 -7.71 11.82
N ALA A 98 2.59 -6.75 12.73
CA ALA A 98 3.70 -5.82 12.85
C ALA A 98 5.03 -6.55 13.14
N LYS A 99 5.01 -7.50 14.09
CA LYS A 99 6.18 -8.32 14.44
C LYS A 99 6.63 -9.24 13.31
N GLU A 100 5.69 -9.86 12.60
CA GLU A 100 5.97 -10.67 11.40
C GLU A 100 6.72 -9.87 10.32
N GLN A 101 6.44 -8.56 10.23
CA GLN A 101 7.08 -7.62 9.30
C GLN A 101 8.40 -7.02 9.85
N GLY A 102 8.87 -7.48 11.01
CA GLY A 102 10.15 -7.07 11.59
C GLY A 102 10.13 -5.78 12.39
N LEU A 103 8.94 -5.26 12.72
CA LEU A 103 8.79 -4.19 13.70
C LEU A 103 8.98 -4.76 15.12
N LYS A 104 9.71 -4.03 15.94
CA LYS A 104 10.04 -4.36 17.33
C LYS A 104 9.98 -3.11 18.20
N ASP A 105 10.05 -3.28 19.52
CA ASP A 105 10.05 -2.16 20.48
C ASP A 105 8.92 -1.13 20.23
N ILE A 106 7.70 -1.64 20.01
CA ILE A 106 6.49 -0.84 19.74
C ILE A 106 6.07 -0.12 21.02
N HIS A 107 5.97 1.21 21.00
CA HIS A 107 5.68 2.03 22.18
C HIS A 107 4.38 2.82 22.11
N SER A 108 3.91 3.17 20.90
CA SER A 108 2.58 3.72 20.68
C SER A 108 1.85 2.90 19.62
N VAL A 109 0.55 2.73 19.80
CA VAL A 109 -0.36 2.10 18.84
C VAL A 109 -1.71 2.78 18.93
N GLU A 110 -2.10 3.43 17.85
CA GLU A 110 -3.34 4.20 17.78
C GLU A 110 -4.12 3.76 16.54
N ARG A 111 -5.44 3.61 16.70
CA ARG A 111 -6.32 3.29 15.58
C ARG A 111 -6.85 4.59 14.99
N ASP A 112 -6.79 4.68 13.67
CA ASP A 112 -7.20 5.86 12.93
C ASP A 112 -8.02 5.47 11.71
N GLY A 113 -9.35 5.61 11.82
CA GLY A 113 -10.31 5.01 10.90
C GLY A 113 -10.04 3.52 10.64
N ALA A 114 -9.86 3.15 9.36
CA ALA A 114 -9.51 1.79 8.93
C ALA A 114 -7.99 1.51 8.88
N THR A 115 -7.18 2.37 9.48
CA THR A 115 -5.72 2.24 9.57
C THR A 115 -5.26 2.26 11.02
N TRP A 116 -3.98 1.98 11.24
CA TRP A 116 -3.33 2.07 12.54
C TRP A 116 -1.99 2.78 12.42
N GLN A 117 -1.71 3.67 13.37
CA GLN A 117 -0.43 4.33 13.54
C GLN A 117 0.38 3.62 14.63
N LEU A 118 1.64 3.33 14.36
CA LEU A 118 2.55 2.70 15.30
C LEU A 118 3.87 3.47 15.36
N GLU A 119 4.34 3.73 16.56
CA GLU A 119 5.72 4.14 16.79
C GLU A 119 6.52 2.90 17.24
N ALA A 120 7.57 2.56 16.48
CA ALA A 120 8.30 1.31 16.65
C ALA A 120 9.77 1.43 16.24
N ARG A 121 10.52 0.33 16.35
CA ARG A 121 11.82 0.16 15.69
C ARG A 121 11.74 -0.82 14.53
N ASN A 122 12.37 -0.47 13.42
CA ASN A 122 12.52 -1.38 12.29
C ASN A 122 13.67 -2.38 12.50
N ALA A 123 13.87 -3.30 11.54
CA ALA A 123 14.94 -4.31 11.58
C ALA A 123 16.37 -3.72 11.71
N ARG A 124 16.57 -2.47 11.28
CA ARG A 124 17.83 -1.71 11.41
C ARG A 124 17.96 -0.98 12.73
N ASN A 125 17.06 -1.22 13.68
CA ASN A 125 16.99 -0.58 14.99
C ASN A 125 16.69 0.93 14.96
N GLN A 126 16.21 1.45 13.83
CA GLN A 126 15.84 2.85 13.67
C GLN A 126 14.42 3.05 14.18
N LYS A 127 14.18 4.14 14.91
CA LYS A 127 12.81 4.55 15.25
C LYS A 127 12.06 4.92 13.98
N VAL A 128 10.82 4.48 13.89
CA VAL A 128 9.96 4.68 12.74
C VAL A 128 8.52 4.88 13.20
N ASP A 129 7.85 5.78 12.50
CA ASP A 129 6.40 5.94 12.55
C ASP A 129 5.85 5.15 11.36
N VAL A 130 4.87 4.30 11.62
CA VAL A 130 4.41 3.29 10.65
C VAL A 130 2.91 3.32 10.58
N ARG A 131 2.38 3.47 9.36
CA ARG A 131 0.96 3.30 9.09
C ARG A 131 0.68 1.90 8.58
N LEU A 132 -0.21 1.17 9.25
CA LEU A 132 -0.62 -0.19 8.90
C LEU A 132 -2.08 -0.22 8.46
N SER A 133 -2.42 -1.12 7.54
CA SER A 133 -3.80 -1.41 7.22
C SER A 133 -4.50 -2.08 8.40
N GLY A 134 -5.67 -1.58 8.77
CA GLY A 134 -6.57 -2.25 9.70
C GLY A 134 -7.15 -3.54 9.14
N HIS A 135 -7.05 -3.81 7.84
CA HIS A 135 -7.68 -5.00 7.24
C HIS A 135 -6.79 -6.24 7.27
N ASP A 136 -5.51 -6.09 6.98
CA ASP A 136 -4.57 -7.21 6.84
C ASP A 136 -3.23 -6.99 7.57
N GLY A 137 -3.06 -5.82 8.21
CA GLY A 137 -1.86 -5.46 8.95
C GLY A 137 -0.66 -5.12 8.06
N ARG A 138 -0.82 -5.01 6.74
CA ARG A 138 0.25 -4.61 5.82
C ARG A 138 0.72 -3.19 6.12
N ILE A 139 2.03 -2.97 6.10
CA ILE A 139 2.61 -1.62 6.15
C ILE A 139 2.20 -0.84 4.90
N LEU A 140 1.50 0.27 5.09
CA LEU A 140 1.09 1.23 4.06
C LEU A 140 2.17 2.30 3.86
N ASP A 141 2.69 2.79 4.97
CA ASP A 141 3.81 3.73 5.00
C ASP A 141 4.70 3.54 6.23
N SER A 142 5.95 3.98 6.12
CA SER A 142 6.92 3.92 7.21
C SER A 142 7.96 5.03 7.02
N GLU A 143 7.94 5.98 7.94
CA GLU A 143 8.88 7.09 7.99
C GLU A 143 9.81 6.92 9.19
N ARG A 144 11.01 7.49 9.14
CA ARG A 144 11.86 7.59 10.31
C ARG A 144 11.33 8.70 11.20
N ASP A 145 11.05 8.39 12.47
CA ASP A 145 10.76 9.40 13.49
C ASP A 145 11.89 10.43 13.52
N GLY A 146 11.57 11.64 13.05
CA GLY A 146 12.49 12.75 12.83
C GLY A 146 12.55 13.74 13.99
N TRP A 147 11.84 13.49 15.10
CA TRP A 147 11.74 14.47 16.18
C TRP A 147 13.03 14.66 16.99
N LEU A 148 14.01 13.75 16.89
CA LEU A 148 15.34 13.90 17.49
C LEU A 148 16.44 13.17 16.71
N ASP A 149 17.09 13.90 15.79
CA ASP A 149 18.51 13.72 15.44
C ASP A 149 19.35 14.77 16.20
#